data_AF-A0A7Z0DQY4-F1
#
_entry.id   AF-A0A7Z0DQY4-F1
#
_cell.length_a   1.000
_cell.length_b   1.000
_cell.length_c   1.000
_cell.angle_alpha   90.00
_cell.angle_beta   90.00
_cell.angle_gamma   90.00
#
_symmetry.space_group_name_H-M   'P 1'
#
loop_
_entity.id
_entity.type
_entity.pdbx_description
1 polymer ?
#
loop_
_entity_poly.entity_id
_entity_poly.type
_entity_poly.pdbx_seq_one_letter_code
_entity_poly.pdbx_strand_id
1 'polypeptide(L)'
;MSTESNKADSNMADSNKGLLGTLLALFDIRNVIGALLAIYGVILLLMGLFGDPEVDKTGGPNANLWAGIVLLVIGAIFIAWGLLRPVVPDAPGAGEEK
;
A
#
# COMPACT_ATOMS: atom_id res chain seq x y z
N MET A 1 24.49 -22.69 -30.46
CA MET A 1 24.93 -21.50 -29.72
C MET A 1 23.83 -20.43 -29.61
N SER A 2 23.09 -20.11 -30.69
CA SER A 2 22.12 -19.00 -30.70
C SER A 2 20.75 -19.27 -30.05
N THR A 3 20.35 -20.53 -29.92
CA THR A 3 19.05 -20.93 -29.34
C THR A 3 19.01 -20.85 -27.82
N GLU A 4 20.14 -21.08 -27.15
CA GLU A 4 20.23 -20.96 -25.68
C GLU A 4 20.29 -19.50 -25.22
N SER A 5 20.97 -18.63 -25.98
CA SER A 5 20.95 -17.19 -25.72
C SER A 5 19.54 -16.62 -25.82
N ASN A 6 18.81 -16.91 -26.91
CA ASN A 6 17.44 -16.42 -27.11
C ASN A 6 16.47 -16.93 -26.02
N LYS A 7 16.72 -18.15 -25.50
CA LYS A 7 15.96 -18.69 -24.36
C LYS A 7 16.33 -17.99 -23.04
N ALA A 8 17.60 -17.68 -22.80
CA ALA A 8 18.01 -16.94 -21.61
C ALA A 8 17.44 -15.51 -21.60
N ASP A 9 17.48 -14.83 -22.75
CA ASP A 9 17.01 -13.45 -22.91
C ASP A 9 15.49 -13.33 -22.70
N SER A 10 14.72 -14.30 -23.20
CA SER A 10 13.27 -14.38 -23.00
C SER A 10 12.88 -14.67 -21.54
N ASN A 11 13.54 -15.62 -20.88
CA ASN A 11 13.30 -15.92 -19.46
C ASN A 11 13.61 -14.70 -18.57
N MET A 12 14.67 -13.95 -18.89
CA MET A 12 15.04 -12.75 -18.14
C MET A 12 14.02 -11.62 -18.33
N ALA A 13 13.53 -11.44 -19.56
CA ALA A 13 12.47 -10.48 -19.86
C ALA A 13 11.14 -10.84 -19.15
N ASP A 14 10.75 -12.11 -19.13
CA ASP A 14 9.52 -12.57 -18.46
C ASP A 14 9.62 -12.47 -16.94
N SER A 15 10.78 -12.79 -16.36
CA SER A 15 11.06 -12.62 -14.92
C SER A 15 10.94 -11.15 -14.51
N ASN A 16 11.50 -10.24 -15.32
CA ASN A 16 11.42 -8.82 -15.04
C ASN A 16 9.96 -8.33 -15.16
N LYS A 17 9.22 -8.70 -16.21
CA LYS A 17 7.80 -8.35 -16.34
C LYS A 17 6.96 -8.85 -15.16
N GLY A 18 7.22 -10.05 -14.64
CA GLY A 18 6.56 -10.58 -13.44
C GLY A 18 6.89 -9.81 -12.17
N LEU A 19 8.15 -9.42 -11.99
CA LEU A 19 8.57 -8.55 -10.89
C LEU A 19 7.90 -7.17 -10.97
N LEU A 20 7.99 -6.52 -12.14
CA LEU A 20 7.39 -5.22 -12.38
C LEU A 20 5.86 -5.26 -12.19
N GLY A 21 5.18 -6.30 -12.70
CA GLY A 21 3.74 -6.49 -12.50
C GLY A 21 3.37 -6.68 -11.02
N THR A 22 4.17 -7.42 -10.27
CA THR A 22 3.98 -7.60 -8.81
C THR A 22 4.18 -6.28 -8.06
N LEU A 23 5.21 -5.50 -8.42
CA LEU A 23 5.45 -4.19 -7.84
C LEU A 23 4.32 -3.21 -8.15
N LEU A 24 3.80 -3.18 -9.38
CA LEU A 24 2.68 -2.32 -9.79
C LEU A 24 1.39 -2.68 -9.05
N ALA A 25 1.13 -3.97 -8.82
CA ALA A 25 -0.01 -4.42 -8.03
C ALA A 25 0.13 -4.05 -6.54
N LEU A 26 1.35 -4.08 -6.00
CA LEU A 26 1.62 -3.73 -4.60
C LEU A 26 1.61 -2.21 -4.34
N PHE A 27 1.98 -1.42 -5.35
CA PHE A 27 1.92 0.05 -5.37
C PHE A 27 0.58 0.62 -5.89
N ASP A 28 -0.53 -0.09 -5.66
CA ASP A 28 -1.88 0.47 -5.83
C ASP A 28 -2.09 1.62 -4.83
N ILE A 29 -2.75 2.69 -5.28
CA ILE A 29 -3.16 3.84 -4.46
C ILE A 29 -3.87 3.43 -3.16
N ARG A 30 -4.64 2.35 -3.15
CA ARG A 30 -5.33 1.83 -1.97
C ARG A 30 -4.36 1.33 -0.91
N ASN A 31 -3.33 0.62 -1.34
CA ASN A 31 -2.30 0.07 -0.46
C ASN A 31 -1.38 1.18 0.06
N VAL A 32 -1.04 2.14 -0.81
CA VAL A 32 -0.26 3.34 -0.44
C VAL A 32 -1.00 4.19 0.59
N ILE A 33 -2.26 4.56 0.34
CA ILE A 33 -3.08 5.33 1.28
C ILE A 33 -3.25 4.55 2.60
N GLY A 34 -3.57 3.25 2.52
CA GLY A 34 -3.74 2.41 3.70
C GLY A 34 -2.48 2.34 4.58
N ALA A 35 -1.31 2.14 3.96
CA ALA A 35 -0.03 2.12 4.66
C ALA A 35 0.31 3.47 5.30
N LEU A 36 0.11 4.57 4.58
CA LEU A 36 0.33 5.92 5.13
C LEU A 36 -0.56 6.18 6.34
N LEU A 37 -1.86 5.93 6.22
CA LEU A 37 -2.82 6.08 7.33
C LEU A 37 -2.44 5.19 8.53
N ALA A 38 -2.01 3.95 8.28
CA ALA A 38 -1.57 3.06 9.33
C ALA A 38 -0.32 3.59 10.05
N ILE A 39 0.69 4.07 9.32
CA ILE A 39 1.92 4.64 9.89
C ILE A 39 1.58 5.86 10.74
N TYR A 40 0.80 6.81 10.20
CA TYR A 40 0.37 8.00 10.96
C TYR A 40 -0.50 7.62 12.17
N GLY A 41 -1.38 6.64 12.02
CA GLY A 41 -2.20 6.10 13.11
C GLY A 41 -1.37 5.50 14.24
N VAL A 42 -0.33 4.73 13.92
CA VAL A 42 0.62 4.20 14.91
C VAL A 42 1.34 5.35 15.62
N ILE A 43 1.86 6.33 14.87
CA ILE A 43 2.56 7.49 15.47
C ILE A 43 1.64 8.22 16.45
N LEU A 44 0.40 8.49 16.05
CA LEU A 44 -0.57 9.19 16.90
C LEU A 44 -1.05 8.36 18.08
N LEU A 45 -1.18 7.03 17.93
CA LEU A 45 -1.46 6.12 19.02
C LEU A 45 -0.32 6.14 20.05
N LEU A 46 0.93 6.10 19.60
CA LEU A 46 2.11 6.18 20.47
C LEU A 46 2.20 7.54 21.18
N MET A 47 1.97 8.65 20.46
CA MET A 47 1.85 9.97 21.08
C MET A 47 0.69 10.05 22.08
N GLY A 48 -0.44 9.40 21.79
CA GLY A 48 -1.59 9.37 22.68
C GLY A 48 -1.35 8.54 23.96
N LEU A 49 -0.53 7.49 23.87
CA LEU A 49 -0.25 6.57 24.97
C LEU A 49 0.94 7.01 25.83
N PHE A 50 1.99 7.55 25.21
CA PHE A 50 3.26 7.87 25.86
C PHE A 50 3.56 9.38 25.91
N GLY A 51 2.87 10.19 25.09
CA GLY A 51 3.04 11.64 25.10
C GLY A 51 2.16 12.29 26.16
N ASP A 52 2.59 13.46 26.65
CA ASP A 52 1.78 14.26 27.55
C ASP A 52 0.46 14.65 26.86
N PRO A 53 -0.69 14.34 27.46
CA PRO A 53 -1.97 14.71 26.89
C PRO A 53 -2.09 16.23 26.81
N GLU A 54 -2.22 16.79 25.61
CA GLU A 54 -2.57 18.22 25.42
C GLU A 54 -4.06 18.47 25.67
N VAL A 55 -4.55 17.97 26.80
CA VAL A 55 -5.93 18.09 27.28
C VAL A 55 -6.31 19.55 27.51
N ASP A 56 -5.33 20.40 27.82
CA ASP A 56 -5.52 21.83 28.03
C ASP A 56 -5.93 22.57 26.74
N LYS A 57 -5.53 22.06 25.56
CA LYS A 57 -5.91 22.64 24.26
C LYS A 57 -7.15 21.98 23.65
N THR A 58 -7.48 20.76 24.08
CA THR A 58 -8.53 19.93 23.49
C THR A 58 -9.78 19.81 24.36
N GLY A 59 -9.73 20.28 25.61
CA GLY A 59 -10.88 20.41 26.50
C GLY A 59 -11.52 19.07 26.91
N GLY A 60 -10.80 17.95 26.80
CA GLY A 60 -11.38 16.62 26.95
C GLY A 60 -10.37 15.47 26.74
N PRO A 61 -10.80 14.27 26.32
CA PRO A 61 -9.93 13.10 26.19
C PRO A 61 -8.81 13.29 25.14
N ASN A 62 -7.72 12.52 25.26
CA ASN A 62 -6.52 12.65 24.43
C ASN A 62 -6.85 12.52 22.92
N ALA A 63 -6.77 13.65 22.21
CA ALA A 63 -7.10 13.74 20.79
C ALA A 63 -6.16 12.90 19.90
N ASN A 64 -4.88 12.81 20.26
CA ASN A 64 -3.90 12.00 19.51
C ASN A 64 -4.27 10.51 19.57
N LEU A 65 -4.73 10.04 20.73
CA LEU A 65 -5.15 8.64 20.90
C LEU A 65 -6.37 8.31 20.03
N TRP A 66 -7.42 9.13 20.10
CA TRP A 66 -8.64 8.92 19.31
C TRP A 66 -8.38 9.05 17.80
N ALA A 67 -7.62 10.06 17.38
CA ALA A 67 -7.24 10.22 15.99
C ALA A 67 -6.41 9.03 15.49
N GLY A 68 -5.46 8.56 16.29
CA GLY A 68 -4.64 7.38 16.00
C GLY A 68 -5.48 6.12 15.81
N ILE A 69 -6.43 5.85 16.70
CA ILE A 69 -7.34 4.70 16.60
C ILE A 69 -8.19 4.77 15.32
N VAL A 70 -8.79 5.93 15.02
CA VAL A 70 -9.60 6.10 13.81
C VAL A 70 -8.77 5.88 12.54
N LEU A 71 -7.55 6.44 12.50
CA LEU A 71 -6.63 6.24 11.37
C LEU A 71 -6.22 4.78 11.20
N LEU A 72 -5.98 4.04 12.30
CA LEU A 72 -5.67 2.62 12.23
C LEU A 72 -6.84 1.80 11.69
N VAL A 73 -8.07 2.09 12.11
CA VAL A 73 -9.28 1.41 11.60
C VAL A 73 -9.44 1.65 10.10
N ILE A 74 -9.35 2.91 9.66
CA ILE A 74 -9.49 3.25 8.23
C ILE A 74 -8.33 2.66 7.43
N GLY A 75 -7.08 2.79 7.90
CA GLY A 75 -5.91 2.20 7.26
C GLY A 75 -6.04 0.68 7.09
N ALA A 76 -6.50 -0.03 8.13
CA ALA A 76 -6.74 -1.46 8.08
C ALA A 76 -7.83 -1.83 7.06
N ILE A 77 -8.91 -1.04 6.96
CA ILE A 77 -9.97 -1.25 5.94
C ILE A 77 -9.38 -1.10 4.53
N PHE A 78 -8.57 -0.07 4.28
CA PHE A 78 -7.95 0.15 2.97
C PHE A 78 -7.00 -0.98 2.58
N ILE A 79 -6.16 -1.43 3.52
CA ILE A 79 -5.25 -2.56 3.31
C ILE A 79 -6.04 -3.85 3.06
N ALA A 80 -7.04 -4.14 3.89
CA ALA A 80 -7.91 -5.31 3.72
C ALA A 80 -8.64 -5.29 2.38
N TRP A 81 -9.10 -4.13 1.93
CA TRP A 81 -9.74 -3.96 0.63
C TRP A 81 -8.76 -4.15 -0.54
N GLY A 82 -7.52 -3.64 -0.41
CA GLY A 82 -6.45 -3.88 -1.38
C GLY A 82 -6.14 -5.37 -1.53
N LEU A 83 -6.06 -6.08 -0.41
CA LEU A 83 -5.87 -7.54 -0.37
C LEU A 83 -7.06 -8.31 -0.96
N LEU A 84 -8.29 -7.87 -0.71
CA LEU A 84 -9.51 -8.54 -1.22
C LEU A 84 -9.75 -8.29 -2.71
N ARG A 85 -9.30 -7.16 -3.25
CA ARG A 85 -9.48 -6.76 -4.65
C ARG A 85 -8.15 -6.36 -5.29
N PRO A 86 -7.25 -7.33 -5.54
CA PRO A 86 -5.98 -7.07 -6.20
C PRO A 86 -6.21 -6.49 -7.60
N VAL A 87 -5.45 -5.45 -7.97
CA VAL A 87 -5.43 -4.96 -9.36
C VAL A 87 -4.58 -5.91 -10.17
N VAL A 88 -5.19 -6.51 -11.19
CA VAL A 88 -4.45 -7.22 -12.22
C VAL A 88 -4.11 -6.17 -13.29
N PRO A 89 -2.83 -5.86 -13.53
CA PRO A 89 -2.46 -4.97 -14.62
C PRO A 89 -2.93 -5.56 -15.95
N ASP A 90 -3.65 -4.78 -16.76
CA ASP A 90 -3.99 -5.19 -18.11
C ASP A 90 -2.71 -5.46 -18.89
N ALA A 91 -2.66 -6.59 -19.59
CA ALA A 91 -1.50 -6.95 -20.41
C ALA A 91 -1.27 -5.84 -21.45
N PRO A 92 -0.02 -5.35 -21.64
CA PRO A 92 0.26 -4.33 -22.64
C PRO A 92 -0.03 -4.91 -24.03
N GLY A 93 -1.10 -4.48 -24.69
CA GLY A 93 -1.46 -4.90 -26.04
C GLY A 93 -2.97 -5.05 -26.35
N ALA A 94 -3.86 -4.96 -25.37
CA ALA A 94 -5.30 -5.15 -25.60
C ALA A 94 -6.04 -3.91 -26.18
N GLY A 95 -5.31 -2.95 -26.78
CA GLY A 95 -5.83 -1.61 -27.07
C GLY A 95 -5.51 -1.06 -28.46
N GLU A 96 -5.36 -1.90 -29.50
CA GLU A 96 -5.26 -1.44 -30.89
C GLU A 96 -6.02 -2.37 -31.86
N GLU A 97 -7.36 -2.30 -31.86
CA GLU A 97 -8.16 -2.61 -33.05
C GLU A 97 -9.53 -1.93 -32.93
N LYS A 98 -9.68 -0.70 -33.45
CA LYS A 98 -10.89 -0.14 -34.10
C LYS A 98 -10.53 1.09 -34.93
#